data_AF-A0A447TCJ1-F1
#
_entry.id   AF-A0A447TCJ1-F1
#
_cell.length_a   1.000
_cell.length_b   1.000
_cell.length_c   1.000
_cell.angle_alpha   90.00
_cell.angle_beta   90.00
_cell.angle_gamma   90.00
#
_symmetry.space_group_name_H-M   'P 1'
#
loop_
_entity.id
_entity.type
_entity.pdbx_description
1 polymer ?
#
loop_
_entity_poly.entity_id
_entity_poly.type
_entity_poly.pdbx_seq_one_letter_code
_entity_poly.pdbx_strand_id
1 'polypeptide(L)'
;MKIASLAGLAPDDIHPCFLDAFSDYLVPAQPSLPQLAAMLRRRGWIPELSAGAWLDGRLAGFWLCAAPEIDGEREGYCIAAGVSPPRGDAAR
;
A
#
# COMPACT_ATOMS: atom_id res chain seq x y z
N MET A 1 4.62 -12.24 -12.41
CA MET A 1 4.53 -11.60 -11.09
C MET A 1 5.92 -11.22 -10.62
N LYS A 2 6.11 -10.01 -10.07
CA LYS A 2 7.37 -9.54 -9.48
C LYS A 2 7.07 -8.96 -8.09
N ILE A 3 7.89 -9.28 -7.10
CA ILE A 3 7.87 -8.61 -5.78
C ILE A 3 9.14 -7.78 -5.66
N ALA A 4 9.02 -6.54 -5.21
CA ALA A 4 10.13 -5.61 -5.05
C ALA A 4 9.82 -4.55 -4.00
N SER A 5 10.85 -3.83 -3.55
CA SER A 5 10.70 -2.66 -2.67
C SER A 5 9.87 -1.57 -3.36
N LEU A 6 9.16 -0.75 -2.56
CA LEU A 6 8.50 0.46 -3.04
C LEU A 6 9.44 1.68 -3.05
N ALA A 7 10.75 1.49 -2.86
CA ALA A 7 11.74 2.55 -2.94
C ALA A 7 11.57 3.42 -4.21
N GLY A 8 11.56 4.74 -4.02
CA GLY A 8 11.36 5.71 -5.10
C GLY A 8 9.92 5.96 -5.53
N LEU A 9 8.93 5.29 -4.92
CA LEU A 9 7.51 5.55 -5.14
C LEU A 9 6.93 6.54 -4.12
N ALA A 10 5.89 7.25 -4.56
CA ALA A 10 5.14 8.22 -3.79
C ALA A 10 3.70 7.71 -3.51
N PRO A 11 2.93 8.38 -2.62
CA PRO A 11 1.57 7.96 -2.28
C PRO A 11 0.62 7.82 -3.47
N ASP A 12 0.79 8.61 -4.53
CA ASP A 12 0.01 8.56 -5.77
C ASP A 12 0.28 7.30 -6.60
N ASP A 13 1.51 6.79 -6.60
CA ASP A 13 1.85 5.53 -7.28
C ASP A 13 1.11 4.31 -6.69
N ILE A 14 0.82 4.35 -5.38
CA ILE A 14 0.17 3.25 -4.66
C ILE A 14 -1.34 3.46 -4.45
N HIS A 15 -1.84 4.69 -4.59
CA HIS A 15 -3.22 5.06 -4.28
C HIS A 15 -4.26 4.20 -5.02
N PRO A 16 -4.16 3.97 -6.35
CA PRO A 16 -5.15 3.13 -7.05
C PRO A 16 -5.23 1.71 -6.50
N CYS A 17 -4.08 1.08 -6.22
CA CYS A 17 -4.02 -0.27 -5.67
C CYS A 17 -4.57 -0.30 -4.23
N PHE A 18 -4.31 0.74 -3.43
CA PHE A 18 -4.87 0.90 -2.09
C PHE A 18 -6.40 0.94 -2.11
N LEU A 19 -7.00 1.73 -3.00
CA LEU A 19 -8.45 1.79 -3.14
C LEU A 19 -9.05 0.46 -3.58
N ASP A 20 -8.44 -0.19 -4.58
CA ASP A 20 -8.89 -1.49 -5.09
C ASP A 20 -8.82 -2.56 -3.97
N ALA A 21 -7.72 -2.61 -3.21
CA ALA A 21 -7.45 -3.63 -2.19
C ALA A 21 -8.39 -3.60 -0.98
N PHE A 22 -9.12 -2.50 -0.76
CA PHE A 22 -10.08 -2.35 0.34
C PHE A 22 -11.49 -1.99 -0.15
N SER A 23 -11.77 -2.20 -1.44
CA SER A 23 -13.04 -1.83 -2.08
C SER A 23 -14.20 -2.77 -1.73
N ASP A 24 -13.90 -4.00 -1.33
CA ASP A 24 -14.87 -5.05 -0.98
C ASP A 24 -15.16 -5.12 0.54
N TYR A 25 -14.56 -4.24 1.33
CA TYR A 25 -14.84 -4.14 2.76
C TYR A 25 -16.25 -3.59 3.00
N LEU A 26 -16.92 -4.06 4.07
CA LEU A 26 -18.26 -3.60 4.45
C LEU A 26 -18.33 -2.06 4.59
N VAL A 27 -17.27 -1.45 5.09
CA VAL A 27 -17.04 0.00 5.03
C VAL A 27 -15.79 0.22 4.17
N PRO A 28 -15.96 0.57 2.88
CA PRO A 28 -14.84 0.71 1.95
C PRO A 28 -13.85 1.78 2.41
N ALA A 29 -12.57 1.45 2.50
CA ALA A 29 -11.52 2.42 2.78
C ALA A 29 -11.16 3.18 1.51
N GLN A 30 -11.82 4.32 1.28
CA GLN A 30 -11.66 5.14 0.06
C GLN A 30 -11.10 6.54 0.37
N PRO A 31 -9.91 6.67 0.97
CA PRO A 31 -9.32 7.99 1.22
C PRO A 31 -9.00 8.69 -0.10
N SER A 32 -9.19 10.02 -0.15
CA SER A 32 -8.58 10.82 -1.21
C SER A 32 -7.05 10.73 -1.15
N LEU A 33 -6.35 11.02 -2.25
CA LEU A 33 -4.89 11.02 -2.28
C LEU A 33 -4.27 11.88 -1.14
N PRO A 34 -4.76 13.11 -0.86
CA PRO A 34 -4.27 13.88 0.28
C PRO A 34 -4.49 13.19 1.63
N GLN A 35 -5.61 12.49 1.82
CA GLN A 35 -5.89 11.75 3.05
C GLN A 35 -4.96 10.54 3.19
N LEU A 36 -4.71 9.79 2.11
CA LEU A 36 -3.74 8.70 2.10
C LEU A 36 -2.33 9.21 2.41
N ALA A 37 -1.87 10.25 1.72
CA ALA A 37 -0.56 10.85 1.96
C ALA A 37 -0.40 11.33 3.41
N ALA A 38 -1.42 12.00 3.97
CA ALA A 38 -1.42 12.42 5.36
C ALA A 38 -1.37 11.22 6.33
N MET A 39 -2.09 10.14 6.04
CA MET A 39 -2.06 8.91 6.84
C MET A 39 -0.67 8.26 6.83
N LEU A 40 -0.06 8.08 5.65
CA LEU A 40 1.26 7.47 5.50
C LEU A 40 2.34 8.30 6.19
N ARG A 41 2.30 9.63 6.01
CA ARG A 41 3.21 10.54 6.71
C ARG A 41 3.06 10.44 8.23
N ARG A 42 1.84 10.48 8.75
CA ARG A 42 1.58 10.37 10.20
C ARG A 42 2.05 9.03 10.77
N ARG A 43 1.96 7.95 9.99
CA ARG A 43 2.37 6.60 10.39
C ARG A 43 3.85 6.30 10.10
N GLY A 44 4.61 7.26 9.57
CA GLY A 44 6.05 7.08 9.31
C GLY A 44 6.36 6.07 8.22
N TRP A 45 5.58 6.06 7.13
CA TRP A 45 5.80 5.15 6.00
C TRP A 45 7.22 5.27 5.42
N ILE A 46 7.89 4.13 5.28
CA ILE A 46 9.23 4.01 4.69
C ILE A 46 9.11 3.14 3.41
N PRO A 47 9.14 3.74 2.21
CA PRO A 47 8.99 3.01 0.95
C PRO A 47 10.04 1.91 0.77
N GLU A 48 11.26 2.13 1.25
CA GLU A 48 12.39 1.20 1.13
C GLU A 48 12.15 -0.10 1.90
N LEU A 49 11.47 -0.03 3.05
CA LEU A 49 11.09 -1.18 3.89
C LEU A 49 9.75 -1.78 3.50
N SER A 50 9.05 -1.15 2.57
CA SER A 50 7.76 -1.59 2.06
C SER A 50 7.95 -2.41 0.79
N ALA A 51 6.99 -3.27 0.48
CA ALA A 51 7.03 -4.12 -0.70
C ALA A 51 5.77 -3.97 -1.54
N GLY A 52 5.93 -4.11 -2.86
CA GLY A 52 4.83 -4.23 -3.82
C GLY A 52 4.84 -5.60 -4.49
N ALA A 53 3.68 -6.02 -4.96
CA ALA A 53 3.53 -7.11 -5.91
C ALA A 53 3.05 -6.54 -7.24
N TRP A 54 3.82 -6.74 -8.31
CA TRP A 54 3.47 -6.32 -9.66
C TRP A 54 3.01 -7.49 -10.51
N LEU A 55 1.89 -7.29 -11.18
CA LEU A 55 1.31 -8.18 -12.17
C LEU A 55 1.00 -7.36 -13.42
N ASP A 56 1.50 -7.80 -14.58
CA ASP A 56 1.30 -7.15 -15.88
C ASP A 56 1.62 -5.65 -15.88
N GLY A 57 2.72 -5.28 -15.23
CA GLY A 57 3.21 -3.90 -15.14
C GLY A 57 2.44 -3.00 -14.16
N ARG A 58 1.45 -3.54 -13.43
CA ARG A 58 0.63 -2.80 -12.47
C ARG A 58 0.89 -3.29 -11.05
N LEU A 59 0.81 -2.39 -10.08
CA LEU A 59 0.80 -2.75 -8.68
C LEU A 59 -0.52 -3.46 -8.35
N ALA A 60 -0.43 -4.73 -7.98
CA ALA A 60 -1.56 -5.61 -7.68
C ALA A 60 -1.67 -5.91 -6.17
N GLY A 61 -0.68 -5.51 -5.38
CA GLY A 61 -0.73 -5.58 -3.93
C GLY A 61 0.46 -4.90 -3.29
N PHE A 62 0.40 -4.69 -1.98
CA PHE A 62 1.42 -4.00 -1.21
C PHE A 62 1.50 -4.50 0.23
N TRP A 63 2.64 -4.23 0.83
CA TRP A 63 2.90 -4.30 2.26
C TRP A 63 3.60 -3.00 2.67
N LEU A 64 2.91 -2.11 3.37
CA LEU A 64 3.42 -0.79 3.76
C LEU A 64 3.98 -0.85 5.18
N CYS A 65 5.25 -0.47 5.33
CA CYS A 65 5.97 -0.54 6.60
C CYS A 65 6.34 0.85 7.14
N ALA A 66 6.46 0.93 8.45
CA ALA A 66 7.22 1.94 9.17
C ALA A 66 8.28 1.26 10.05
N ALA A 67 9.20 2.05 10.59
CA ALA A 67 10.13 1.58 11.60
C ALA A 67 10.35 2.64 12.69
N PRO A 68 9.33 2.93 13.53
CA PRO A 68 9.47 3.88 14.63
C PRO A 68 10.49 3.41 15.68
N GLU A 69 10.97 4.36 16.48
CA GLU A 69 11.69 4.06 17.72
C GLU A 69 10.66 3.92 18.86
N ILE A 70 10.70 2.78 19.56
CA ILE A 70 9.84 2.44 20.70
C ILE A 70 10.77 1.95 21.80
N ASP A 71 10.73 2.59 22.98
CA ASP A 71 11.57 2.26 24.13
C ASP A 71 13.08 2.17 23.83
N GLY A 72 13.56 3.00 22.89
CA GLY A 72 14.97 3.07 22.48
C GLY A 72 15.38 2.03 21.42
N GLU A 73 14.44 1.20 20.96
CA GLU A 73 14.67 0.18 19.95
C GLU A 73 13.91 0.50 18.66
N ARG A 74 14.49 0.12 17.51
CA ARG A 74 13.84 0.30 16.21
C ARG A 74 12.94 -0.89 15.91
N GLU A 75 11.63 -0.66 15.89
CA GLU A 75 10.63 -1.72 15.68
C GLU A 75 9.96 -1.62 14.31
N GLY A 76 9.84 -2.73 13.60
CA GLY A 76 9.10 -2.80 12.34
C GLY A 76 7.59 -2.83 12.57
N TYR A 77 6.85 -1.95 11.90
CA TYR A 77 5.39 -1.86 12.00
C TYR A 77 4.72 -1.95 10.63
N CYS A 78 3.72 -2.82 10.49
CA CYS A 78 2.88 -2.89 9.29
C CYS A 78 1.75 -1.86 9.37
N ILE A 79 1.79 -0.87 8.47
CA ILE A 79 0.78 0.18 8.34
C ILE A 79 -0.50 -0.36 7.71
N ALA A 80 -0.34 -1.13 6.63
CA ALA A 80 -1.40 -1.73 5.84
C ALA A 80 -0.80 -2.77 4.89
N ALA A 81 -1.53 -3.85 4.66
CA ALA A 81 -1.25 -4.81 3.60
C ALA A 81 -2.55 -5.05 2.83
N GLY A 82 -2.45 -5.19 1.52
CA GLY A 82 -3.62 -5.32 0.66
C GLY A 82 -3.26 -5.91 -0.69
N VAL A 83 -4.21 -6.62 -1.29
CA VAL A 83 -4.12 -7.16 -2.63
C VAL A 83 -5.38 -6.73 -3.37
N SER A 84 -5.20 -6.12 -4.54
CA SER A 84 -6.34 -5.77 -5.39
C SER A 84 -7.05 -7.05 -5.83
N PRO A 85 -8.40 -7.08 -5.82
CA PRO A 85 -9.14 -8.23 -6.33
C PRO A 85 -8.69 -8.57 -7.75
N PRO A 86 -8.78 -9.86 -8.16
CA PRO A 86 -8.64 -10.22 -9.56
C PRO A 86 -9.64 -9.37 -10.34
N ARG A 87 -9.16 -8.66 -11.36
CA ARG A 87 -10.11 -8.08 -12.31
C ARG A 87 -10.76 -9.27 -12.98
N GLY A 88 -12.04 -9.49 -12.69
CA GLY A 88 -12.85 -10.41 -13.49
C GLY A 88 -12.66 -10.01 -14.95
N ASP A 89 -12.54 -10.99 -15.84
CA ASP A 89 -12.64 -10.74 -17.27
C ASP A 89 -13.83 -9.80 -17.45
N ALA A 90 -13.57 -8.55 -17.83
CA ALA A 90 -14.63 -7.64 -18.20
C ALA A 90 -15.38 -8.41 -19.29
N ALA A 91 -16.60 -8.85 -18.96
CA ALA A 91 -17.43 -9.61 -19.87
C ALA A 91 -17.40 -8.87 -21.21
N ARG A 92 -16.78 -9.53 -22.19
CA ARG A 92 -16.80 -9.10 -23.58
C ARG A 92 -18.22 -9.16 -24.11
#